data_AF-A0A2W1A5W0-F1
#
_entry.id   AF-A0A2W1A5W0-F1
#
_cell.length_a   1.000
_cell.length_b   1.000
_cell.length_c   1.000
_cell.angle_alpha   90.00
_cell.angle_beta   90.00
_cell.angle_gamma   90.00
#
_symmetry.space_group_name_H-M   'P 1'
#
loop_
_entity.id
_entity.type
_entity.pdbx_description
1 polymer ?
#
loop_
_entity_poly.entity_id
_entity_poly.type
_entity_poly.pdbx_seq_one_letter_code
_entity_poly.pdbx_strand_id
1 'polypeptide(L)'
;EVDAVIGAGTIDSPDAVPLFEKPDELDSDWFNKTKIYPISHLLVVRDDLLVKEPWLQNEVYDLFKTAKDSYVKSLPGLSHPDSNDLQNRKMADIVDGDPIPYDLDGAYQGLDTFIKFNVDQKIIPKYVDPENLFTMPK
;
A
#
# COMPACT_ATOMS: atom_id res chain seq x y z
N GLU A 1 28.79 -8.07 14.47
CA GLU A 1 27.79 -9.12 14.28
C GLU A 1 26.43 -8.45 14.26
N VAL A 2 25.53 -8.88 13.38
CA VAL A 2 24.18 -8.33 13.25
C VAL A 2 23.22 -9.50 13.21
N ASP A 3 22.26 -9.53 14.14
CA ASP A 3 21.33 -10.66 14.29
C ASP A 3 20.23 -10.67 13.22
N ALA A 4 19.87 -9.50 12.67
CA ALA A 4 18.90 -9.36 11.58
C ALA A 4 19.09 -8.02 10.84
N VAL A 5 18.81 -8.01 9.54
CA VAL A 5 18.84 -6.80 8.69
C VAL A 5 17.59 -6.70 7.82
N ILE A 6 17.12 -5.48 7.59
CA ILE A 6 16.03 -5.16 6.65
C ILE A 6 16.59 -4.16 5.63
N GLY A 7 16.31 -4.38 4.35
CA GLY A 7 16.74 -3.46 3.28
C GLY A 7 18.24 -3.52 2.94
N ALA A 8 18.94 -4.61 3.27
CA ALA A 8 20.37 -4.76 3.03
C ALA A 8 20.75 -5.06 1.56
N GLY A 9 19.77 -5.24 0.67
CA GLY A 9 20.00 -5.71 -0.69
C GLY A 9 20.38 -7.19 -0.73
N THR A 10 21.04 -7.61 -1.81
CA THR A 10 21.51 -8.99 -1.97
C THR A 10 22.66 -9.28 -1.00
N ILE A 11 22.50 -10.33 -0.18
CA ILE A 11 23.53 -10.80 0.75
C ILE A 11 24.14 -12.09 0.19
N ASP A 12 25.40 -12.04 -0.21
CA ASP A 12 26.17 -13.20 -0.69
C ASP A 12 26.91 -13.87 0.47
N SER A 13 26.15 -14.59 1.31
CA SER A 13 26.70 -15.38 2.41
C SER A 13 25.82 -16.61 2.64
N PRO A 14 26.41 -17.82 2.81
CA PRO A 14 25.64 -19.02 3.14
C PRO A 14 25.02 -18.95 4.54
N ASP A 15 25.55 -18.11 5.43
CA ASP A 15 25.04 -17.92 6.79
C ASP A 15 23.85 -16.94 6.83
N ALA A 16 23.61 -16.20 5.74
CA ALA A 16 22.48 -15.31 5.62
C ALA A 16 21.25 -16.11 5.17
N VAL A 17 20.29 -16.27 6.08
CA VAL A 17 19.03 -16.95 5.80
C VAL A 17 17.85 -15.99 5.93
N PRO A 18 16.74 -16.21 5.21
CA PRO A 18 15.50 -15.49 5.45
C PRO A 18 15.05 -15.63 6.91
N LEU A 19 14.54 -14.56 7.52
CA LEU A 19 13.99 -14.60 8.88
C LEU A 19 12.80 -15.57 8.99
N PHE A 20 12.05 -15.73 7.90
CA PHE A 20 10.93 -16.63 7.79
C PHE A 20 11.19 -17.65 6.69
N GLU A 21 11.01 -18.95 6.97
CA GLU A 21 11.27 -20.04 6.01
C GLU A 21 10.32 -19.99 4.79
N LYS A 22 9.09 -19.51 5.00
CA LYS A 22 8.03 -19.49 4.00
C LYS A 22 7.34 -18.12 3.91
N PRO A 23 8.05 -17.07 3.47
CA PRO A 23 7.54 -15.71 3.52
C PRO A 23 6.23 -15.56 2.72
N ASP A 24 6.10 -16.21 1.56
CA ASP A 24 4.92 -16.08 0.71
C ASP A 24 3.63 -16.68 1.34
N GLU A 25 3.74 -17.86 1.98
CA GLU A 25 2.63 -18.47 2.71
C GLU A 25 2.25 -17.60 3.92
N LEU A 26 3.25 -17.08 4.65
CA LEU A 26 3.02 -16.22 5.81
C LEU A 26 2.41 -14.87 5.46
N ASP A 27 2.81 -14.25 4.34
CA ASP A 27 2.20 -13.02 3.83
C ASP A 27 0.71 -13.24 3.56
N SER A 28 0.39 -14.36 2.90
CA SER A 28 -0.99 -14.76 2.58
C SER A 28 -1.83 -15.02 3.83
N ASP A 29 -1.30 -15.79 4.78
CA ASP A 29 -1.96 -16.10 6.05
C ASP A 29 -2.19 -14.84 6.89
N TRP A 30 -1.20 -13.95 6.93
CA TRP A 30 -1.30 -12.69 7.67
C TRP A 30 -2.33 -11.75 7.06
N PHE A 31 -2.34 -11.60 5.73
CA PHE A 31 -3.36 -10.81 5.05
C PHE A 31 -4.75 -11.42 5.25
N ASN A 32 -4.89 -12.74 5.15
CA ASN A 32 -6.17 -13.40 5.39
C ASN A 32 -6.69 -13.23 6.81
N LYS A 33 -5.80 -13.24 7.80
CA LYS A 33 -6.14 -13.04 9.21
C LYS A 33 -6.49 -11.59 9.54
N THR A 34 -5.76 -10.63 8.98
CA THR A 34 -5.80 -9.23 9.45
C THR A 34 -6.50 -8.29 8.49
N LYS A 35 -6.54 -8.63 7.19
CA LYS A 35 -6.96 -7.76 6.08
C LYS A 35 -6.20 -6.43 6.03
N ILE A 36 -5.02 -6.36 6.65
CA ILE A 36 -4.15 -5.20 6.55
C ILE A 36 -3.35 -5.33 5.27
N TYR A 37 -3.50 -4.37 4.36
CA TYR A 37 -2.65 -4.25 3.18
C TYR A 37 -1.68 -3.07 3.36
N PRO A 38 -0.37 -3.23 3.10
CA PRO A 38 0.61 -2.16 3.33
C PRO A 38 0.33 -0.89 2.51
N ILE A 39 0.49 0.27 3.16
CA ILE A 39 0.36 1.59 2.54
C ILE A 39 1.76 2.24 2.47
N SER A 40 2.31 2.35 1.26
CA SER A 40 3.64 2.94 1.05
C SER A 40 3.59 4.41 0.62
N HIS A 41 2.53 4.81 -0.09
CA HIS A 41 2.41 6.11 -0.73
C HIS A 41 1.00 6.66 -0.62
N LEU A 42 0.87 7.98 -0.55
CA LEU A 42 -0.39 8.70 -0.56
C LEU A 42 -0.26 9.91 -1.47
N LEU A 43 -1.31 10.19 -2.24
CA LEU A 43 -1.43 11.44 -3.00
C LEU A 43 -2.23 12.45 -2.17
N VAL A 44 -1.71 13.66 -2.06
CA VAL A 44 -2.38 14.77 -1.35
C VAL A 44 -2.45 15.99 -2.25
N VAL A 45 -3.57 16.71 -2.16
CA VAL A 45 -3.76 18.03 -2.78
C VAL A 45 -3.93 19.04 -1.67
N ARG A 46 -3.37 20.24 -1.84
CA ARG A 46 -3.51 21.30 -0.85
C ARG A 46 -4.96 21.76 -0.76
N ASP A 47 -5.44 21.97 0.46
CA ASP A 47 -6.81 22.38 0.73
C ASP A 47 -7.22 23.66 0.00
N ASP A 48 -6.35 24.67 -0.04
CA ASP A 48 -6.66 25.94 -0.68
C ASP A 48 -6.84 25.82 -2.21
N LEU A 49 -6.18 24.85 -2.83
CA LEU A 49 -6.39 24.52 -4.24
C LEU A 49 -7.72 23.80 -4.44
N LEU A 50 -8.08 22.86 -3.55
CA LEU A 50 -9.36 22.17 -3.62
C LEU A 50 -10.55 23.11 -3.39
N VAL A 51 -10.42 24.09 -2.49
CA VAL A 51 -11.44 25.12 -2.28
C VAL A 51 -11.56 26.04 -3.50
N LYS A 52 -10.44 26.45 -4.09
CA LYS A 52 -10.41 27.34 -5.25
C LYS A 52 -10.88 26.65 -6.53
N GLU A 53 -10.50 25.40 -6.72
CA GLU A 53 -10.69 24.60 -7.94
C GLU A 53 -11.26 23.20 -7.58
N PRO A 54 -12.52 23.08 -7.14
CA PRO A 54 -13.07 21.82 -6.61
C PRO A 54 -13.05 20.65 -7.61
N TRP A 55 -13.01 20.94 -8.90
CA TRP A 55 -12.91 19.93 -9.96
C TRP A 55 -11.59 19.14 -9.90
N LEU A 56 -10.53 19.70 -9.30
CA LEU A 56 -9.22 19.06 -9.19
C LEU A 56 -9.26 17.73 -8.45
N GLN A 57 -10.14 17.58 -7.44
CA GLN A 57 -10.25 16.34 -6.68
C GLN A 57 -10.52 15.15 -7.61
N ASN A 58 -11.57 15.27 -8.42
CA ASN A 58 -12.00 14.22 -9.33
C ASN A 58 -11.00 14.03 -10.46
N GLU A 59 -10.49 15.12 -11.05
CA GLU A 59 -9.54 15.03 -12.17
C GLU A 59 -8.26 14.28 -11.76
N VAL A 60 -7.70 14.59 -10.59
CA VAL A 60 -6.48 13.93 -10.11
C VAL A 60 -6.76 12.45 -9.83
N TYR A 61 -7.86 12.12 -9.15
CA TYR A 61 -8.22 10.73 -8.89
C TYR A 61 -8.41 9.95 -10.19
N ASP A 62 -9.19 10.47 -11.14
CA ASP A 62 -9.51 9.80 -12.40
C ASP A 62 -8.25 9.59 -13.26
N LEU A 63 -7.35 10.57 -13.30
CA LEU A 63 -6.08 10.46 -14.03
C LEU A 63 -5.23 9.29 -13.51
N PHE A 64 -4.98 9.24 -12.20
CA PHE A 64 -4.15 8.18 -11.61
C PHE A 64 -4.86 6.84 -11.64
N LYS A 65 -6.17 6.80 -11.41
CA LYS A 65 -6.97 5.58 -11.51
C LYS A 65 -6.93 5.02 -12.92
N THR A 66 -7.08 5.85 -13.94
CA THR A 66 -7.01 5.41 -15.34
C THR A 66 -5.65 4.81 -15.68
N ALA A 67 -4.56 5.46 -15.27
CA ALA A 67 -3.21 4.93 -15.46
C ALA A 67 -3.01 3.58 -14.76
N LYS A 68 -3.44 3.49 -13.49
CA LYS A 68 -3.33 2.28 -12.68
C LYS A 68 -4.17 1.13 -13.24
N ASP A 69 -5.42 1.38 -13.61
CA ASP A 69 -6.33 0.35 -14.14
C ASP A 69 -5.80 -0.21 -15.47
N SER A 70 -5.21 0.64 -16.33
CA SER A 70 -4.52 0.20 -17.55
C SER A 70 -3.33 -0.72 -17.25
N TYR A 71 -2.48 -0.32 -16.29
CA TYR A 71 -1.34 -1.11 -15.85
C TYR A 71 -1.76 -2.48 -15.29
N VAL A 72 -2.65 -2.48 -14.28
CA VAL A 72 -3.13 -3.72 -13.61
C VAL A 72 -3.77 -4.67 -14.62
N LYS A 73 -4.55 -4.16 -15.58
CA LYS A 73 -5.12 -4.97 -16.66
C LYS A 73 -4.05 -5.61 -17.57
N SER A 74 -2.96 -4.90 -17.84
CA SER A 74 -1.86 -5.41 -18.69
C SER A 74 -0.95 -6.40 -17.95
N LEU A 75 -0.89 -6.29 -16.62
CA LEU A 75 0.10 -6.94 -15.77
C LEU A 75 0.19 -8.46 -15.96
N PRO A 76 -0.90 -9.25 -16.05
CA PRO A 76 -0.81 -10.70 -16.27
C PRO A 76 -0.17 -11.08 -17.62
N GLY A 77 -0.27 -10.20 -18.62
CA GLY A 77 0.18 -10.45 -19.99
C GLY A 77 1.57 -9.88 -20.34
N LEU A 78 2.25 -9.18 -19.42
CA LEU A 78 3.58 -8.64 -19.67
C LEU A 78 4.60 -9.76 -19.94
N SER A 79 5.29 -9.65 -21.08
CA SER A 79 6.26 -10.65 -21.55
C SER A 79 7.63 -10.56 -20.87
N HIS A 80 8.02 -9.35 -20.43
CA HIS A 80 9.29 -9.09 -19.75
C HIS A 80 9.02 -8.24 -18.49
N PRO A 81 8.42 -8.83 -17.44
CA PRO A 81 8.11 -8.11 -16.22
C PRO A 81 9.40 -7.70 -15.50
N ASP A 82 9.44 -6.49 -14.95
CA ASP A 82 10.49 -6.10 -14.01
C ASP A 82 10.22 -6.63 -12.58
N SER A 83 11.06 -6.26 -11.61
CA SER A 83 10.89 -6.71 -10.23
C SER A 83 9.59 -6.21 -9.58
N ASN A 84 9.14 -5.00 -9.92
CA ASN A 84 7.90 -4.43 -9.40
C ASN A 84 6.69 -5.14 -10.00
N ASP A 85 6.73 -5.46 -11.29
CA ASP A 85 5.69 -6.24 -11.96
C ASP A 85 5.52 -7.63 -11.33
N LEU A 86 6.64 -8.32 -11.06
CA LEU A 86 6.62 -9.63 -10.40
C LEU A 86 6.05 -9.54 -8.99
N GLN A 87 6.43 -8.50 -8.23
CA GLN A 87 5.89 -8.26 -6.90
C GLN A 87 4.38 -7.97 -6.95
N ASN A 88 3.92 -7.12 -7.86
CA ASN A 88 2.50 -6.81 -8.02
C ASN A 88 1.68 -8.04 -8.44
N ARG A 89 2.23 -8.94 -9.27
CA ARG A 89 1.58 -10.22 -9.59
C ARG A 89 1.43 -11.10 -8.35
N LYS A 90 2.50 -11.27 -7.57
CA LYS A 90 2.45 -12.02 -6.30
C LYS A 90 1.39 -11.44 -5.36
N MET A 91 1.34 -10.11 -5.24
CA MET A 91 0.35 -9.47 -4.38
C MET A 91 -1.08 -9.64 -4.89
N ALA A 92 -1.29 -9.62 -6.22
CA ALA A 92 -2.60 -9.86 -6.82
C ALA A 92 -3.14 -11.26 -6.46
N ASP A 93 -2.26 -12.26 -6.43
CA ASP A 93 -2.59 -13.62 -6.01
C ASP A 93 -2.95 -13.69 -4.50
N ILE A 94 -2.25 -12.91 -3.66
CA ILE A 94 -2.51 -12.85 -2.21
C ILE A 94 -3.85 -12.20 -1.88
N VAL A 95 -4.17 -11.09 -2.57
CA VAL A 95 -5.39 -10.32 -2.30
C VAL A 95 -6.60 -10.78 -3.09
N ASP A 96 -6.41 -11.74 -4.02
CA ASP A 96 -7.42 -12.23 -4.96
C ASP A 96 -8.09 -11.08 -5.73
N GLY A 97 -7.28 -10.22 -6.35
CA GLY A 97 -7.79 -9.05 -7.05
C GLY A 97 -6.76 -8.00 -7.38
N ASP A 98 -7.13 -6.74 -7.14
CA ASP A 98 -6.31 -5.57 -7.46
C ASP A 98 -5.17 -5.40 -6.45
N PRO A 99 -3.90 -5.56 -6.86
CA PRO A 99 -2.76 -5.40 -5.95
C PRO A 99 -2.46 -3.94 -5.59
N ILE A 100 -3.15 -2.98 -6.22
CA ILE A 100 -2.93 -1.55 -6.01
C ILE A 100 -4.31 -0.88 -5.76
N PRO A 101 -5.01 -1.22 -4.66
CA PRO A 101 -6.33 -0.69 -4.39
C PRO A 101 -6.25 0.82 -4.09
N TYR A 102 -7.16 1.59 -4.70
CA TYR A 102 -7.30 3.04 -4.45
C TYR A 102 -8.55 3.36 -3.62
N ASP A 103 -9.42 2.37 -3.37
CA ASP A 103 -10.64 2.55 -2.61
C ASP A 103 -10.38 2.54 -1.09
N LEU A 104 -11.26 3.24 -0.37
CA LEU A 104 -11.19 3.31 1.08
C LEU A 104 -11.51 1.96 1.71
N ASP A 105 -12.45 1.19 1.16
CA ASP A 105 -12.89 -0.08 1.75
C ASP A 105 -11.73 -1.09 1.88
N GLY A 106 -10.96 -1.27 0.82
CA GLY A 106 -9.76 -2.12 0.80
C GLY A 106 -8.61 -1.57 1.66
N ALA A 107 -8.51 -0.25 1.79
CA ALA A 107 -7.47 0.41 2.59
C ALA A 107 -7.85 0.59 4.07
N TYR A 108 -9.13 0.48 4.44
CA TYR A 108 -9.65 0.94 5.73
C TYR A 108 -8.93 0.28 6.90
N GLN A 109 -8.82 -1.05 6.88
CA GLN A 109 -8.21 -1.81 7.95
C GLN A 109 -6.72 -1.48 8.11
N GLY A 110 -6.03 -1.21 7.00
CA GLY A 110 -4.64 -0.74 7.00
C GLY A 110 -4.50 0.66 7.58
N LEU A 111 -5.32 1.61 7.13
CA LEU A 111 -5.33 3.00 7.61
C LEU A 111 -5.67 3.08 9.10
N ASP A 112 -6.75 2.42 9.52
CA ASP A 112 -7.19 2.42 10.92
C ASP A 112 -6.11 1.85 11.85
N THR A 113 -5.51 0.73 11.46
CA THR A 113 -4.41 0.10 12.23
C THR A 113 -3.19 1.02 12.28
N PHE A 114 -2.79 1.60 11.14
CA PHE A 114 -1.67 2.52 11.06
C PHE A 114 -1.86 3.75 11.95
N ILE A 115 -3.05 4.36 11.93
CA ILE A 115 -3.39 5.52 12.76
C ILE A 115 -3.31 5.15 14.25
N LYS A 116 -3.88 4.01 14.64
CA LYS A 116 -3.81 3.51 16.03
C LYS A 116 -2.37 3.34 16.50
N PHE A 117 -1.51 2.71 15.70
CA PHE A 117 -0.10 2.58 16.04
C PHE A 117 0.60 3.94 16.18
N ASN A 118 0.30 4.91 15.32
CA ASN A 118 0.87 6.25 15.45
C ASN A 118 0.41 6.98 16.72
N VAL A 119 -0.81 6.71 17.22
CA VAL A 119 -1.29 7.23 18.52
C VAL A 119 -0.58 6.55 19.69
N ASP A 120 -0.43 5.23 19.63
CA ASP A 120 0.25 4.43 20.66
C ASP A 120 1.71 4.87 20.81
N GLN A 121 2.37 5.08 19.67
CA GLN A 121 3.76 5.55 19.58
C GLN A 121 3.93 7.06 19.79
N LYS A 122 2.84 7.81 20.02
CA LYS A 122 2.85 9.27 20.23
C LYS A 122 3.40 10.07 19.05
N ILE A 123 3.33 9.53 17.84
CA ILE A 123 3.64 10.25 16.60
C ILE A 123 2.53 11.27 16.29
N ILE A 124 1.27 10.90 16.52
CA ILE A 124 0.12 11.81 16.45
C ILE A 124 -0.58 11.88 17.81
N PRO A 125 -1.19 13.04 18.15
CA PRO A 125 -1.72 13.25 19.50
C PRO A 125 -3.04 12.52 19.77
N LYS A 126 -3.78 12.15 18.74
CA LYS A 126 -5.09 11.49 18.84
C LYS A 126 -5.43 10.72 17.58
N TYR A 127 -6.35 9.79 17.71
CA TYR A 127 -6.94 9.06 16.59
C TYR A 127 -7.66 10.02 15.63
N VAL A 128 -7.55 9.72 14.34
CA VAL A 128 -8.29 10.35 13.25
C VAL A 128 -9.04 9.24 12.52
N ASP A 129 -10.34 9.42 12.34
CA ASP A 129 -11.14 8.46 11.55
C ASP A 129 -10.63 8.45 10.09
N PRO A 130 -10.33 7.28 9.49
CA PRO A 130 -9.93 7.18 8.10
C PRO A 130 -10.84 7.93 7.13
N GLU A 131 -12.16 7.95 7.35
CA GLU A 131 -13.10 8.65 6.45
C GLU A 131 -12.85 10.16 6.43
N ASN A 132 -12.47 10.74 7.57
CA ASN A 132 -12.19 12.17 7.67
C ASN A 132 -10.94 12.61 6.90
N LEU A 133 -10.06 11.67 6.53
CA LEU A 133 -8.87 11.97 5.73
C LEU A 133 -9.20 12.31 4.28
N PHE A 134 -10.38 11.89 3.79
CA PHE A 134 -10.78 12.01 2.38
C PHE A 134 -11.96 12.97 2.17
N THR A 135 -12.39 13.68 3.21
CA THR A 135 -13.45 14.69 3.10
C THR A 135 -12.93 15.98 2.46
N MET A 136 -13.78 16.66 1.68
CA MET A 136 -13.44 17.98 1.14
C MET A 136 -13.17 18.99 2.26
N PRO A 137 -12.12 19.81 2.13
CA PRO A 137 -11.91 20.93 3.03
C PRO A 137 -13.08 21.91 2.95
N LYS A 138 -13.38 22.55 4.09
CA LYS A 138 -14.45 23.54 4.22
C LYS A 138 -13.96 24.94 3.89
#